data_AF-A0AAX3ACR2-F1
#
_entry.id   AF-A0AAX3ACR2-F1
#
_cell.length_a   1.000
_cell.length_b   1.000
_cell.length_c   1.000
_cell.angle_alpha   90.00
_cell.angle_beta   90.00
_cell.angle_gamma   90.00
#
_symmetry.space_group_name_H-M   'P 1'
#
loop_
_entity.id
_entity.type
_entity.pdbx_description
1 polymer ?
#
loop_
_entity_poly.entity_id
_entity_poly.type
_entity_poly.pdbx_seq_one_letter_code
_entity_poly.pdbx_strand_id
1 'polypeptide(L)'
;MSTSLKKEFWDRVDDTRIGMLATDTARAIPMSHYADHDANCLWFITARDTDLAKSAQTGAAAEYLVTSKDEHLYARIDGTVQAVTDPAKLDELWNAFAAAWFKDGRKDDDVQLVRMDLKQAEVWLTGGSLSFLYEIAKANVTKQVPDAGEHGTIRF
;
A
#
# COMPACT_ATOMS: atom_id res chain seq x y z
N MET A 1 -10.24 12.00 14.36
CA MET A 1 -8.99 11.27 14.05
C MET A 1 -7.90 12.30 13.85
N SER A 2 -6.69 12.08 14.34
CA SER A 2 -5.63 13.08 14.19
C SER A 2 -5.34 13.23 12.69
N THR A 3 -5.44 14.44 12.13
CA THR A 3 -5.04 14.73 10.74
C THR A 3 -3.57 14.33 10.51
N SER A 4 -2.79 14.21 11.60
CA SER A 4 -1.40 13.74 11.63
C SER A 4 -1.24 12.29 11.18
N LEU A 5 -2.05 11.35 11.67
CA LEU A 5 -1.89 9.92 11.35
C LEU A 5 -2.11 9.64 9.87
N LYS A 6 -3.13 10.27 9.25
CA LYS A 6 -3.41 10.11 7.81
C LYS A 6 -2.29 10.69 6.95
N LYS A 7 -1.71 11.82 7.37
CA LYS A 7 -0.55 12.41 6.69
C LYS A 7 0.67 11.50 6.77
N GLU A 8 1.04 11.07 7.97
CA GLU A 8 2.20 10.18 8.18
C GLU A 8 2.03 8.81 7.48
N PHE A 9 0.80 8.28 7.43
CA PHE A 9 0.48 7.09 6.65
C PHE A 9 0.85 7.29 5.18
N TRP A 10 0.37 8.37 4.58
CA TRP A 10 0.62 8.65 3.16
C TRP A 10 2.10 8.91 2.87
N ASP A 11 2.76 9.72 3.69
CA ASP A 11 4.20 10.00 3.56
C ASP A 11 5.01 8.69 3.53
N ARG A 12 4.73 7.76 4.45
CA ARG A 12 5.45 6.47 4.54
C ARG A 12 5.03 5.46 3.48
N VAL A 13 3.77 5.51 3.03
CA VAL A 13 3.30 4.66 1.92
C VAL A 13 4.00 5.05 0.62
N ASP A 14 4.27 6.32 0.36
CA ASP A 14 5.01 6.77 -0.83
C ASP A 14 6.44 6.24 -0.86
N ASP A 15 7.10 6.21 0.30
CA ASP A 15 8.47 5.72 0.43
C ASP A 15 8.55 4.18 0.46
N THR A 16 7.44 3.51 0.77
CA THR A 16 7.34 2.05 0.66
C THR A 16 7.02 1.65 -0.78
N ARG A 17 7.66 0.60 -1.31
CA ARG A 17 7.49 0.21 -2.73
C ARG A 17 6.65 -1.04 -2.98
N ILE A 18 6.45 -1.86 -1.96
CA ILE A 18 5.85 -3.19 -2.08
C ILE A 18 5.01 -3.46 -0.84
N GLY A 19 3.88 -4.13 -1.06
CA GLY A 19 3.01 -4.70 -0.05
C GLY A 19 2.35 -5.95 -0.61
N MET A 20 1.62 -6.66 0.24
CA MET A 20 0.94 -7.91 -0.12
C MET A 20 -0.53 -7.62 -0.43
N LEU A 21 -0.95 -7.79 -1.68
CA LEU A 21 -2.32 -7.59 -2.13
C LEU A 21 -3.06 -8.92 -2.23
N ALA A 22 -4.20 -9.01 -1.56
CA ALA A 22 -5.13 -10.13 -1.64
C ALA A 22 -6.52 -9.65 -2.07
N THR A 23 -7.30 -10.55 -2.66
CA THR A 23 -8.74 -10.35 -2.89
C THR A 23 -9.52 -11.52 -2.29
N ASP A 24 -10.85 -11.43 -2.29
CA ASP A 24 -11.73 -12.54 -1.91
C ASP A 24 -11.47 -13.85 -2.67
N THR A 25 -11.09 -13.75 -3.94
CA THR A 25 -10.82 -14.88 -4.84
C THR A 25 -9.34 -15.12 -5.13
N ALA A 26 -8.42 -14.29 -4.64
CA ALA A 26 -6.99 -14.39 -4.91
C ALA A 26 -6.15 -14.28 -3.62
N ARG A 27 -5.16 -15.17 -3.48
CA ARG A 27 -4.23 -15.16 -2.34
C ARG A 27 -3.35 -13.91 -2.35
N ALA A 28 -2.85 -13.54 -1.18
CA ALA A 28 -1.90 -12.45 -1.02
C ALA A 28 -0.64 -12.65 -1.87
N ILE A 29 -0.33 -11.68 -2.73
CA ILE A 29 0.87 -11.64 -3.57
C ILE A 29 1.59 -10.29 -3.43
N PRO A 30 2.93 -10.25 -3.56
CA PRO A 30 3.66 -8.99 -3.52
C PRO A 30 3.32 -8.15 -4.75
N MET A 31 2.92 -6.90 -4.54
CA MET A 31 2.59 -5.93 -5.59
C MET A 31 3.23 -4.59 -5.28
N SER A 32 3.78 -3.95 -6.30
CA SER A 32 4.20 -2.55 -6.22
C SER A 32 3.01 -1.62 -6.42
N HIS A 33 2.73 -0.80 -5.42
CA HIS A 33 1.70 0.23 -5.48
C HIS A 33 2.24 1.55 -6.00
N TYR A 34 1.33 2.36 -6.52
CA TYR A 34 1.52 3.79 -6.75
C TYR A 34 0.36 4.52 -6.07
N ALA A 35 0.67 5.39 -5.11
CA ALA A 35 -0.35 6.06 -4.32
C ALA A 35 -0.90 7.30 -5.04
N ASP A 36 -2.21 7.52 -4.90
CA ASP A 36 -2.90 8.72 -5.34
C ASP A 36 -3.75 9.22 -4.17
N HIS A 37 -3.21 10.21 -3.48
CA HIS A 37 -3.68 10.67 -2.17
C HIS A 37 -5.00 11.44 -2.32
N ASP A 38 -5.09 12.24 -3.38
CA ASP A 38 -6.27 13.05 -3.70
C ASP A 38 -7.47 12.16 -4.02
N ALA A 39 -7.23 11.07 -4.76
CA ALA A 39 -8.26 10.09 -5.09
C ALA A 39 -8.43 8.99 -4.03
N ASN A 40 -7.67 9.03 -2.94
CA ASN A 40 -7.56 8.00 -1.89
C ASN A 40 -7.52 6.57 -2.45
N CYS A 41 -6.61 6.32 -3.39
CA CYS A 41 -6.49 5.00 -4.02
C CYS A 41 -5.04 4.59 -4.21
N LEU A 42 -4.84 3.28 -4.41
CA LEU A 42 -3.57 2.70 -4.83
C LEU A 42 -3.72 2.12 -6.23
N TRP A 43 -2.74 2.36 -7.08
CA TRP A 43 -2.67 1.80 -8.42
C TRP A 43 -1.64 0.68 -8.50
N PHE A 44 -1.90 -0.28 -9.38
CA PHE A 44 -1.03 -1.42 -9.64
C PHE A 44 -1.00 -1.71 -11.14
N ILE A 45 0.16 -2.13 -11.64
CA ILE A 45 0.31 -2.62 -13.02
C ILE A 45 0.54 -4.14 -12.94
N THR A 46 -0.26 -4.91 -13.67
CA THR A 46 -0.19 -6.37 -13.71
C THR A 46 -0.49 -6.91 -15.12
N ALA A 47 -0.30 -8.21 -15.34
CA ALA A 47 -0.73 -8.90 -16.53
C ALA A 47 -2.23 -9.28 -16.46
N ARG A 48 -2.94 -9.29 -17.60
CA ARG A 48 -4.39 -9.56 -17.69
C ARG A 48 -4.77 -10.96 -17.21
N ASP A 49 -3.88 -11.94 -17.39
CA ASP A 49 -4.16 -13.33 -17.01
C ASP A 49 -3.92 -13.64 -15.53
N THR A 50 -3.47 -12.66 -14.73
CA THR A 50 -3.28 -12.86 -13.28
C THR A 50 -4.60 -13.03 -12.54
N ASP A 51 -4.60 -13.81 -11.46
CA ASP A 51 -5.77 -13.98 -10.60
C ASP A 51 -6.25 -12.63 -10.04
N LEU A 52 -5.31 -11.73 -9.71
CA LEU A 52 -5.63 -10.36 -9.30
C LEU A 52 -6.40 -9.59 -10.39
N ALA A 53 -5.91 -9.61 -11.63
CA ALA A 53 -6.59 -8.93 -12.73
C ALA A 53 -7.99 -9.48 -12.95
N LYS A 54 -8.16 -10.81 -12.87
CA LYS A 54 -9.46 -11.49 -12.99
C LYS A 54 -10.42 -11.07 -11.86
N SER A 55 -9.97 -11.06 -10.61
CA SER A 55 -10.76 -10.57 -9.47
C SER A 55 -11.17 -9.10 -9.63
N ALA A 56 -10.27 -8.28 -10.17
CA ALA A 56 -10.51 -6.85 -10.36
C ALA A 56 -11.55 -6.57 -11.46
N GLN A 57 -11.76 -7.48 -12.42
CA GLN A 57 -12.82 -7.32 -13.44
C GLN A 57 -14.23 -7.32 -12.83
N THR A 58 -14.42 -7.97 -11.68
CA THR A 58 -15.72 -8.07 -11.01
C THR A 58 -15.92 -7.05 -9.89
N GLY A 59 -14.94 -6.19 -9.61
CA GLY A 59 -15.02 -5.23 -8.50
C GLY A 59 -14.89 -5.90 -7.13
N ALA A 60 -13.86 -6.73 -6.94
CA ALA A 60 -13.67 -7.52 -5.72
C ALA A 60 -13.27 -6.69 -4.50
N ALA A 61 -13.67 -7.16 -3.31
CA ALA A 61 -13.09 -6.67 -2.05
C ALA A 61 -11.61 -7.08 -1.97
N ALA A 62 -10.78 -6.18 -1.43
CA ALA A 62 -9.33 -6.40 -1.36
C ALA A 62 -8.74 -5.92 -0.04
N GLU A 63 -7.62 -6.55 0.32
CA GLU A 63 -6.78 -6.21 1.44
C GLU A 63 -5.35 -6.01 0.96
N TYR A 64 -4.73 -4.89 1.36
CA TYR A 64 -3.33 -4.59 1.09
C TYR A 64 -2.57 -4.46 2.41
N LEU A 65 -1.60 -5.36 2.62
CA LEU A 65 -0.77 -5.39 3.81
C LEU A 65 0.59 -4.78 3.53
N VAL A 66 0.95 -3.76 4.29
CA VAL A 66 2.26 -3.11 4.22
C VAL A 66 3.03 -3.41 5.49
N THR A 67 4.27 -3.89 5.32
CA THR A 67 5.23 -4.05 6.42
C THR A 67 6.57 -3.48 5.98
N SER A 68 6.90 -2.28 6.45
CA SER A 68 8.11 -1.57 6.11
C SER A 68 8.90 -1.28 7.38
N LYS A 69 10.03 -1.97 7.53
CA LYS A 69 10.96 -1.69 8.63
C LYS A 69 11.64 -0.34 8.42
N ASP A 70 11.97 0.01 7.18
CA ASP A 70 12.71 1.22 6.84
C ASP A 70 11.82 2.47 7.04
N GLU A 71 10.56 2.41 6.61
CA GLU A 71 9.58 3.49 6.81
C GLU A 71 8.84 3.41 8.16
N HIS A 72 9.18 2.41 8.98
CA HIS A 72 8.56 2.18 10.28
C HIS A 72 7.02 2.13 10.22
N LEU A 73 6.49 1.59 9.12
CA LEU A 73 5.07 1.52 8.77
C LEU A 73 4.60 0.08 8.74
N TYR A 74 3.53 -0.19 9.49
CA TYR A 74 2.78 -1.43 9.40
C TYR A 74 1.32 -1.06 9.20
N ALA A 75 0.71 -1.56 8.12
CA ALA A 75 -0.66 -1.20 7.81
C ALA A 75 -1.43 -2.38 7.23
N ARG A 76 -2.69 -2.48 7.64
CA ARG A 76 -3.71 -3.28 6.98
C ARG A 76 -4.67 -2.31 6.31
N ILE A 77 -4.78 -2.37 4.99
CA ILE A 77 -5.58 -1.43 4.19
C ILE A 77 -6.68 -2.21 3.50
N ASP A 78 -7.93 -1.86 3.79
CA ASP A 78 -9.11 -2.48 3.17
C ASP A 78 -9.65 -1.60 2.05
N GLY A 79 -10.07 -2.23 0.95
CA GLY A 79 -10.57 -1.51 -0.22
C GLY A 79 -11.38 -2.37 -1.19
N THR A 80 -11.55 -1.85 -2.40
CA THR A 80 -12.12 -2.57 -3.54
C THR A 80 -11.22 -2.38 -4.75
N VAL A 81 -10.88 -3.48 -5.43
CA VAL A 81 -10.07 -3.44 -6.65
C VAL A 81 -10.94 -3.43 -7.89
N GLN A 82 -10.52 -2.68 -8.91
CA GLN A 82 -11.16 -2.61 -10.21
C GLN A 82 -10.11 -2.64 -11.31
N ALA A 83 -10.38 -3.41 -12.36
CA ALA A 83 -9.61 -3.35 -13.60
C ALA A 83 -10.00 -2.06 -14.35
N VAL A 84 -9.02 -1.21 -14.63
CA VAL A 84 -9.24 0.11 -15.23
C VAL A 84 -8.57 0.18 -16.61
N THR A 85 -9.23 0.83 -17.55
CA THR A 85 -8.63 1.22 -18.83
C THR A 85 -8.50 2.73 -18.85
N ASP A 86 -7.32 3.22 -18.45
CA ASP A 86 -6.99 4.65 -18.43
C ASP A 86 -5.60 4.84 -19.04
N PRO A 87 -5.51 5.20 -20.34
CA PRO A 87 -4.25 5.41 -21.02
C PRO A 87 -3.42 6.57 -20.45
N ALA A 88 -4.06 7.58 -19.85
CA ALA A 88 -3.38 8.75 -19.28
C ALA A 88 -2.76 8.39 -17.94
N LYS A 89 -3.51 7.72 -17.06
CA LYS A 89 -2.96 7.21 -15.80
C LYS A 89 -1.89 6.14 -16.03
N LEU A 90 -2.06 5.27 -17.02
CA LEU A 90 -1.01 4.31 -17.38
C LEU A 90 0.27 5.02 -17.82
N ASP A 91 0.18 6.12 -18.57
CA ASP A 91 1.34 6.92 -19.01
C ASP A 91 2.06 7.57 -17.82
N GLU A 92 1.29 8.12 -16.87
CA GLU A 92 1.81 8.70 -15.62
C GLU A 92 2.61 7.69 -14.79
N LEU A 93 2.12 6.45 -14.68
CA LEU A 93 2.71 5.43 -13.82
C LEU A 93 3.81 4.60 -14.52
N TRP A 94 3.92 4.70 -15.85
CA TRP A 94 4.83 3.85 -16.62
C TRP A 94 6.29 4.19 -16.34
N ASN A 95 7.10 3.17 -16.05
CA ASN A 95 8.53 3.33 -15.76
C ASN A 95 9.35 2.12 -16.22
N ALA A 96 10.67 2.20 -16.09
CA ALA A 96 11.59 1.15 -16.52
C ALA A 96 11.36 -0.20 -15.81
N PHE A 97 10.90 -0.18 -14.55
CA PHE A 97 10.58 -1.41 -13.82
C PHE A 97 9.36 -2.09 -14.42
N ALA A 98 8.29 -1.34 -14.70
CA ALA A 98 7.11 -1.88 -15.39
C ALA A 98 7.48 -2.41 -16.78
N ALA A 99 8.25 -1.64 -17.56
CA ALA A 99 8.66 -2.00 -18.91
C ALA A 99 9.45 -3.31 -19.01
N ALA A 100 10.19 -3.69 -17.95
CA ALA A 100 10.95 -4.93 -17.93
C ALA A 100 10.08 -6.20 -17.98
N TRP A 101 8.78 -6.11 -17.66
CA TRP A 101 7.87 -7.25 -17.60
C TRP A 101 7.04 -7.47 -18.87
N PHE A 102 7.00 -6.51 -19.80
CA PHE A 102 6.12 -6.53 -20.98
C PHE A 102 6.92 -6.42 -22.27
N LYS A 103 6.78 -7.42 -23.16
CA LYS A 103 7.60 -7.56 -24.38
C LYS A 103 7.42 -6.37 -25.34
N ASP A 104 6.19 -5.88 -25.44
CA ASP A 104 5.84 -4.74 -26.30
C ASP A 104 5.75 -3.44 -25.48
N GLY A 105 6.30 -3.45 -24.26
CA GLY A 105 6.30 -2.34 -23.32
C GLY A 105 4.88 -1.87 -23.00
N ARG A 106 4.66 -0.55 -23.01
CA ARG A 106 3.38 0.08 -22.68
C ARG A 106 2.23 -0.37 -23.61
N LYS A 107 2.56 -0.76 -24.84
CA LYS A 107 1.57 -1.14 -25.86
C LYS A 107 1.26 -2.64 -25.85
N ASP A 108 1.84 -3.39 -24.91
CA ASP A 108 1.55 -4.79 -24.76
C ASP A 108 0.09 -4.99 -24.35
N ASP A 109 -0.63 -5.82 -25.10
CA ASP A 109 -2.04 -6.10 -24.86
C ASP A 109 -2.26 -6.77 -23.50
N ASP A 110 -1.23 -7.35 -22.89
CA ASP A 110 -1.31 -7.99 -21.57
C ASP A 110 -1.25 -6.98 -20.41
N VAL A 111 -0.91 -5.71 -20.66
CA VAL A 111 -0.89 -4.69 -19.60
C VAL A 111 -2.31 -4.44 -19.07
N GLN A 112 -2.46 -4.60 -17.76
CA GLN A 112 -3.67 -4.28 -17.02
C GLN A 112 -3.34 -3.32 -15.87
N LEU A 113 -4.03 -2.18 -15.85
CA LEU A 113 -4.04 -1.27 -14.71
C LEU A 113 -5.12 -1.70 -13.72
N VAL A 114 -4.77 -1.82 -12.44
CA VAL A 114 -5.71 -2.12 -11.36
C VAL A 114 -5.72 -0.93 -10.39
N ARG A 115 -6.92 -0.45 -10.05
CA ARG A 115 -7.15 0.59 -9.04
C ARG A 115 -7.74 -0.06 -7.80
N MET A 116 -7.19 0.23 -6.63
CA MET A 116 -7.79 -0.10 -5.34
C MET A 116 -8.27 1.18 -4.66
N ASP A 117 -9.59 1.36 -4.59
CA ASP A 117 -10.19 2.44 -3.81
C ASP A 117 -10.12 2.10 -2.32
N LEU A 118 -9.46 2.95 -1.53
CA LEU A 118 -9.26 2.70 -0.10
C LEU A 118 -10.53 3.03 0.68
N LYS A 119 -10.89 2.18 1.64
CA LYS A 119 -12.04 2.39 2.53
C LYS A 119 -11.59 2.74 3.95
N GLN A 120 -10.68 1.93 4.47
CA GLN A 120 -10.10 2.13 5.80
C GLN A 120 -8.70 1.54 5.86
N ALA A 121 -7.88 2.01 6.78
CA ALA A 121 -6.62 1.40 7.12
C ALA A 121 -6.45 1.34 8.64
N GLU A 122 -6.01 0.21 9.16
CA GLU A 122 -5.45 0.13 10.51
C GLU A 122 -3.93 0.27 10.41
N VAL A 123 -3.37 1.24 11.11
CA VAL A 123 -1.99 1.71 10.92
C VAL A 123 -1.25 1.74 12.25
N TRP A 124 -0.05 1.18 12.25
CA TRP A 124 0.94 1.28 13.32
C TRP A 124 2.19 1.98 12.79
N LEU A 125 2.49 3.14 13.35
CA LEU A 125 3.68 3.92 13.07
C LEU A 125 4.63 3.81 14.24
N THR A 126 5.88 3.40 14.00
CA THR A 126 6.89 3.35 15.05
C THR A 126 7.94 4.44 14.87
N GLY A 127 8.61 4.82 15.96
CA GLY A 127 9.69 5.82 15.95
C GLY A 127 11.05 5.28 15.52
N GLY A 128 11.13 4.03 15.06
CA GLY A 128 12.38 3.38 14.67
C GLY A 128 13.23 2.84 15.83
N SER A 129 14.36 2.23 15.49
CA SER A 129 15.20 1.48 16.43
C SER A 129 15.83 2.33 17.52
N LEU A 130 16.22 3.58 17.21
CA LEU A 130 16.80 4.53 18.17
C LEU A 130 15.76 5.00 19.20
N SER A 131 14.59 5.42 18.73
CA SER A 131 13.49 5.85 19.61
C SER A 131 13.03 4.70 20.50
N PHE A 132 12.95 3.48 19.94
CA PHE A 132 12.61 2.29 20.70
C PHE A 132 13.62 1.97 21.80
N LEU A 133 14.93 2.05 21.51
CA LEU A 133 15.97 1.84 22.52
C LEU A 133 15.93 2.90 23.63
N TYR A 134 15.68 4.17 23.26
CA TYR A 134 15.50 5.25 24.23
C TYR A 134 14.29 4.98 25.16
N GLU A 135 13.15 4.60 24.60
CA GLU A 135 11.95 4.31 25.39
C GLU A 135 12.12 3.07 26.28
N ILE A 136 12.87 2.05 25.85
CA ILE A 136 13.25 0.92 26.72
C ILE A 136 14.12 1.39 27.90
N ALA A 137 15.14 2.21 27.63
CA ALA A 137 16.02 2.72 28.68
C ALA A 137 15.23 3.56 29.70
N LYS A 138 14.36 4.44 29.22
CA LYS A 138 13.44 5.25 30.03
C LYS A 138 12.47 4.39 30.82
N ALA A 139 11.86 3.37 30.22
CA ALA A 139 10.95 2.45 30.89
C ALA A 139 11.63 1.69 32.04
N ASN A 140 12.88 1.25 31.87
CA ASN A 140 13.62 0.57 32.92
C ASN A 140 13.86 1.44 34.17
N VAL A 141 14.08 2.75 33.94
CA VAL A 141 14.28 3.76 34.99
C VAL A 141 12.94 4.19 35.61
N THR A 142 11.94 4.47 34.80
CA THR A 142 10.66 5.09 35.22
C THR A 142 9.56 4.08 35.57
N LYS A 143 9.72 2.80 35.23
CA LYS A 143 8.70 1.74 35.29
C LYS A 143 7.43 2.03 34.47
N GLN A 144 7.49 2.97 33.53
CA GLN A 144 6.41 3.25 32.60
C GLN A 144 6.45 2.30 31.39
N VAL A 145 5.31 2.10 30.73
CA VAL A 145 5.24 1.35 29.47
C VAL A 145 5.92 2.19 28.36
N PRO A 146 6.79 1.60 27.53
CA PRO A 146 7.41 2.30 26.40
C PRO A 146 6.37 2.88 25.44
N ASP A 147 6.59 4.11 24.98
CA ASP A 147 5.85 4.66 23.86
C ASP A 147 6.35 4.03 22.55
N ALA A 148 5.56 3.15 21.94
CA ALA A 148 5.92 2.43 20.73
C ALA A 148 5.61 3.21 19.44
N GLY A 149 4.99 4.39 19.55
CA GLY A 149 4.53 5.22 18.44
C GLY A 149 3.00 5.33 18.34
N GLU A 150 2.50 5.72 17.17
CA GLU A 150 1.08 5.99 16.96
C GLU A 150 0.37 4.75 16.38
N HIS A 151 -0.81 4.44 16.91
CA HIS A 151 -1.71 3.42 16.36
C HIS A 151 -3.11 3.99 16.20
N GLY A 152 -3.76 3.68 15.08
CA GLY A 152 -5.15 4.03 14.89
C GLY A 152 -5.72 3.53 13.57
N THR A 153 -7.01 3.77 13.41
CA THR A 153 -7.72 3.56 12.15
C THR A 153 -7.82 4.87 11.37
N ILE A 154 -7.68 4.80 10.05
CA ILE A 154 -7.96 5.90 9.11
C ILE A 154 -9.19 5.50 8.30
N ARG A 155 -10.06 6.47 8.01
CA ARG A 155 -11.12 6.34 7.00
C ARG A 155 -10.82 7.28 5.85
N PHE A 156 -11.03 6.79 4.63
CA PHE A 156 -10.71 7.49 3.40
C PHE A 156 -11.94 8.17 2.81
#